data_AF-A0A7M3ZI17-F1
#
_entry.id   AF-A0A7M3ZI17-F1
#
_cell.length_a   1.000
_cell.length_b   1.000
_cell.length_c   1.000
_cell.angle_alpha   90.00
_cell.angle_beta   90.00
_cell.angle_gamma   90.00
#
_symmetry.space_group_name_H-M   'P 1'
#
loop_
_entity.id
_entity.type
_entity.pdbx_description
1 polymer ?
#
loop_
_entity_poly.entity_id
_entity_poly.type
_entity_poly.pdbx_seq_one_letter_code
_entity_poly.pdbx_strand_id
1 'polypeptide(L)'
;NNLAITSMQWGLRPSWSKESTMEPINARVETIDSKPMFREAYRHRRCLVPANGWYEWKTTPRGKVPFYHSVANQDVLLMAGIYEHWGQGEQTLATFTILTQES
;
A
#
# COMPACT_ATOMS: atom_id res chain seq x y z
N ASN A 1 -15.90 15.43 9.41
CA ASN A 1 -15.08 14.20 9.22
C ASN A 1 -15.88 13.22 8.41
N ASN A 2 -15.54 13.02 7.14
CA ASN A 2 -16.20 12.05 6.28
C ASN A 2 -15.23 10.87 6.07
N LEU A 3 -15.30 9.87 6.95
CA LEU A 3 -14.59 8.61 6.74
C LEU A 3 -15.41 7.80 5.74
N ALA A 4 -14.74 7.24 4.74
CA ALA A 4 -15.35 6.38 3.73
C ALA A 4 -14.52 5.12 3.57
N ILE A 5 -15.21 3.99 3.34
CA ILE A 5 -14.59 2.74 2.93
C ILE A 5 -14.71 2.65 1.42
N THR A 6 -13.58 2.49 0.75
CA THR A 6 -13.50 2.44 -0.71
C THR A 6 -12.69 1.23 -1.13
N SER A 7 -13.21 0.45 -2.08
CA SER A 7 -12.42 -0.59 -2.73
C SER A 7 -11.42 0.05 -3.68
N MET A 8 -10.14 -0.29 -3.52
CA MET A 8 -9.04 0.21 -4.34
C MET A 8 -8.17 -0.96 -4.80
N GLN A 9 -7.50 -0.82 -5.94
CA GLN A 9 -6.55 -1.82 -6.41
C GLN A 9 -5.21 -1.69 -5.68
N TRP A 10 -4.68 -2.82 -5.18
CA TRP A 10 -3.37 -2.86 -4.52
C TRP A 10 -2.25 -2.87 -5.58
N GLY A 11 -1.37 -1.87 -5.50
CA GLY A 11 -0.39 -1.54 -6.54
C GLY A 11 -0.61 -0.10 -7.03
N LEU A 12 0.20 0.84 -6.53
CA LEU A 12 -0.02 2.27 -6.78
C LEU A 12 0.32 2.66 -8.23
N ARG A 13 -0.60 3.37 -8.88
CA ARG A 13 -0.39 4.04 -10.18
C ARG A 13 -0.44 5.56 -9.98
N PRO A 14 0.67 6.29 -10.14
CA PRO A 14 0.66 7.75 -10.12
C PRO A 14 -0.26 8.31 -11.21
N SER A 15 -1.00 9.38 -10.94
CA SER A 15 -1.98 9.94 -11.90
C SER A 15 -1.40 10.32 -13.27
N TRP A 16 -0.09 10.59 -13.36
CA TRP A 16 0.63 10.94 -14.57
C TRP A 16 1.23 9.72 -15.32
N SER A 17 1.23 8.53 -14.72
CA SER A 17 1.91 7.37 -15.32
C SER A 17 1.11 6.81 -16.50
N LYS A 18 1.81 6.17 -17.43
CA LYS A 18 1.17 5.26 -18.38
C LYS A 18 0.74 3.98 -17.67
N GLU A 19 -0.08 3.18 -18.33
CA GLU A 19 -0.42 1.85 -17.85
C GLU A 19 0.83 0.97 -17.73
N SER A 20 0.86 0.14 -16.69
CA SER A 20 1.92 -0.82 -16.39
C SER A 20 1.29 -2.16 -16.05
N THR A 21 2.10 -3.23 -16.13
CA THR A 21 1.75 -4.56 -15.64
C THR A 21 2.37 -4.86 -14.27
N MET A 22 3.22 -3.94 -13.77
CA MET A 22 3.92 -4.07 -12.50
C MET A 22 3.83 -2.76 -11.74
N GLU A 23 3.06 -2.79 -10.65
CA GLU A 23 2.86 -1.67 -9.76
C GLU A 23 3.45 -1.95 -8.37
N PRO A 24 4.04 -0.94 -7.71
CA PRO A 24 4.58 -1.10 -6.36
C PRO A 24 3.45 -1.32 -5.35
N ILE A 25 3.42 -2.50 -4.75
CA ILE A 25 2.52 -2.85 -3.64
C ILE A 25 2.98 -2.31 -2.28
N ASN A 26 4.27 -1.93 -2.18
CA ASN A 26 4.87 -1.31 -0.99
C ASN A 26 5.62 0.00 -1.33
N ALA A 27 5.63 0.94 -0.39
CA ALA A 27 6.44 2.16 -0.44
C ALA A 27 7.23 2.36 0.87
N ARG A 28 8.54 2.54 0.75
CA ARG A 28 9.46 2.78 1.87
C ARG A 28 9.32 4.18 2.43
N VAL A 29 8.98 4.31 3.71
CA VAL A 29 8.78 5.61 4.39
C VAL A 29 10.03 6.48 4.35
N GLU A 30 11.21 5.89 4.28
CA GLU A 30 12.50 6.57 4.26
C GLU A 30 12.72 7.41 2.98
N THR A 31 11.98 7.13 1.91
CA THR A 31 12.17 7.79 0.59
C THR A 31 10.86 8.24 -0.06
N ILE A 32 9.74 8.13 0.66
CA ILE A 32 8.40 8.32 0.09
C ILE A 32 8.11 9.78 -0.29
N ASP A 33 8.72 10.72 0.42
CA ASP A 33 8.53 12.16 0.29
C ASP A 33 9.26 12.77 -0.92
N SER A 34 10.27 12.07 -1.44
CA SER A 34 11.16 12.53 -2.51
C SER A 34 10.95 11.78 -3.82
N LYS A 35 10.55 10.49 -3.77
CA LYS A 35 10.32 9.68 -4.98
C LYS A 35 9.11 10.18 -5.78
N PRO A 36 9.27 10.53 -7.08
CA PRO A 36 8.16 11.00 -7.93
C PRO A 36 6.95 10.05 -7.99
N MET A 37 7.20 8.75 -7.85
CA MET A 37 6.17 7.70 -7.79
C MET A 37 5.20 7.88 -6.61
N PHE A 38 5.65 8.45 -5.48
CA PHE A 38 4.91 8.42 -4.22
C PHE A 38 4.65 9.80 -3.60
N ARG A 39 5.50 10.79 -3.88
CA ARG A 39 5.54 12.06 -3.14
C ARG A 39 4.21 12.82 -3.12
N GLU A 40 3.48 12.85 -4.23
CA GLU A 40 2.21 13.58 -4.33
C GLU A 40 1.10 12.87 -3.55
N ALA A 41 1.02 11.54 -3.69
CA ALA A 41 0.09 10.71 -2.93
C ALA A 41 0.37 10.79 -1.42
N TYR A 42 1.64 10.77 -1.02
CA TYR A 42 2.02 10.91 0.39
C TYR A 42 1.58 12.22 1.03
N ARG A 43 1.73 13.33 0.30
CA ARG A 43 1.34 14.67 0.78
C ARG A 43 -0.16 14.83 0.90
N HIS A 44 -0.92 14.29 -0.05
CA HIS A 44 -2.33 14.68 -0.24
C HIS A 44 -3.35 13.55 -0.10
N ARG A 45 -2.93 12.27 -0.17
CA ARG A 45 -3.82 11.10 -0.31
C ARG A 45 -3.35 9.95 0.57
N ARG A 46 -3.48 10.13 1.89
CA ARG A 46 -3.21 9.10 2.89
C ARG A 46 -4.46 8.29 3.20
N CYS A 47 -4.30 6.99 3.42
CA CYS A 47 -5.36 6.09 3.84
C CYS A 47 -4.88 5.13 4.94
N LEU A 48 -5.84 4.43 5.55
CA LEU A 48 -5.57 3.31 6.44
C LEU A 48 -6.01 2.04 5.72
N VAL A 49 -5.17 1.01 5.75
CA VAL A 49 -5.43 -0.30 5.16
C VAL A 49 -5.72 -1.29 6.29
N PRO A 50 -7.00 -1.65 6.52
CA PRO A 50 -7.35 -2.61 7.56
C PRO A 50 -6.96 -4.04 7.15
N ALA A 51 -6.40 -4.80 8.09
CA ALA A 51 -6.09 -6.22 7.93
C ALA A 51 -6.15 -6.94 9.29
N ASN A 52 -6.28 -8.26 9.31
CA ASN A 52 -6.13 -9.04 10.55
C ASN A 52 -4.64 -9.30 10.90
N GLY A 53 -3.75 -9.12 9.92
CA GLY A 53 -2.33 -9.42 10.00
C GLY A 53 -1.71 -9.47 8.61
N TRP A 54 -0.44 -9.83 8.52
CA TRP A 54 0.28 -10.00 7.25
C TRP A 54 1.18 -11.24 7.29
N TYR A 55 1.60 -11.70 6.11
CA TYR A 55 2.52 -12.83 5.99
C TYR A 55 3.92 -12.35 5.59
N GLU A 56 4.95 -12.89 6.22
CA GLU A 56 6.34 -12.74 5.79
C GLU A 56 6.98 -14.12 5.60
N TRP A 57 7.85 -14.24 4.61
CA TRP A 57 8.48 -15.51 4.28
C TRP A 57 9.92 -15.53 4.80
N LYS A 58 10.19 -16.41 5.77
CA LYS A 58 11.54 -16.66 6.25
C LYS A 58 12.24 -17.67 5.36
N THR A 59 13.37 -17.28 4.78
CA THR A 59 14.25 -18.21 4.05
C THR A 59 14.98 -19.11 5.04
N THR A 60 14.92 -20.43 4.79
CA THR A 60 15.61 -21.47 5.57
C THR A 60 16.41 -22.38 4.62
N PRO A 61 17.32 -23.22 5.13
CA PRO A 61 18.01 -24.22 4.30
C PRO A 61 17.08 -25.19 3.56
N ARG A 62 15.81 -25.32 3.99
CA ARG A 62 14.80 -26.22 3.40
C ARG A 62 13.76 -25.50 2.53
N GLY A 63 13.93 -24.20 2.28
CA GLY A 63 12.99 -23.38 1.51
C GLY A 63 12.40 -22.23 2.31
N LYS A 64 11.34 -21.60 1.77
CA LYS A 64 10.66 -20.47 2.40
C LYS A 64 9.51 -20.96 3.29
N VAL A 65 9.49 -20.48 4.53
CA VAL A 65 8.42 -20.77 5.50
C VAL A 65 7.61 -19.50 5.74
N PRO A 66 6.28 -19.50 5.56
CA PRO A 66 5.45 -18.34 5.87
C PRO A 66 5.26 -18.19 7.37
N PHE A 67 5.34 -16.96 7.86
CA PHE A 67 5.03 -16.55 9.22
C PHE A 67 3.87 -15.55 9.16
N TYR A 68 2.83 -15.82 9.94
CA TYR A 68 1.72 -14.88 10.11
C TYR A 68 2.01 -13.94 11.27
N HIS A 69 1.98 -12.64 10.99
CA HIS A 69 2.18 -11.57 11.95
C HIS A 69 0.86 -10.86 12.20
N SER A 70 0.54 -10.63 13.48
CA SER A 70 -0.67 -9.94 13.92
C SER A 70 -0.40 -9.16 15.21
N VAL A 71 -1.32 -8.27 15.55
CA VAL A 71 -1.24 -7.51 16.80
C VAL A 71 -1.86 -8.34 17.92
N ALA A 72 -1.11 -8.53 19.02
CA ALA A 72 -1.60 -9.29 20.16
C ALA A 72 -2.87 -8.65 20.74
N ASN A 73 -3.91 -9.48 20.96
CA ASN A 73 -5.19 -9.07 21.51
C ASN A 73 -5.97 -8.03 20.68
N GLN A 74 -5.72 -7.95 19.36
CA GLN A 74 -6.51 -7.10 18.46
C GLN A 74 -6.87 -7.88 17.19
N ASP A 75 -8.14 -7.80 16.79
CA ASP A 75 -8.62 -8.46 15.57
C ASP A 75 -8.28 -7.68 14.29
N VAL A 76 -8.01 -6.37 14.42
CA VAL A 76 -7.76 -5.47 13.30
C VAL A 76 -6.48 -4.66 13.53
N LEU A 77 -5.54 -4.80 12.60
CA LEU A 77 -4.39 -3.94 12.38
C LEU A 77 -4.76 -2.89 11.31
N LEU A 78 -4.37 -1.63 11.55
CA LEU A 78 -4.47 -0.56 10.57
C LEU A 78 -3.06 -0.24 10.05
N MET A 79 -2.77 -0.62 8.81
CA MET A 79 -1.51 -0.27 8.17
C MET A 79 -1.60 1.11 7.52
N ALA A 80 -0.51 1.87 7.55
CA ALA A 80 -0.43 3.13 6.83
C ALA A 80 -0.39 2.87 5.33
N GLY A 81 -1.18 3.63 4.56
CA GLY A 81 -1.20 3.57 3.11
C GLY A 81 -1.27 4.95 2.47
N ILE A 82 -0.97 4.98 1.18
CA ILE A 82 -1.22 6.13 0.30
C ILE A 82 -1.99 5.64 -0.92
N TYR A 83 -2.77 6.53 -1.52
CA TYR A 83 -3.60 6.19 -2.68
C TYR A 83 -3.51 7.22 -3.81
N GLU A 84 -3.93 6.80 -5.00
CA GLU A 84 -3.99 7.61 -6.20
C GLU A 84 -5.27 7.34 -6.98
N HIS A 85 -5.63 8.31 -7.82
CA HIS A 85 -6.62 8.15 -8.87
C HIS A 85 -5.90 8.15 -10.22
N TRP A 86 -5.97 7.04 -10.94
CA TRP A 86 -5.34 6.86 -12.25
C TRP A 86 -6.40 6.75 -13.34
N GLY A 87 -6.16 7.36 -14.50
CA GLY A 87 -7.17 7.45 -15.58
C GLY A 87 -7.99 8.73 -15.52
N GLN A 88 -9.05 8.80 -16.34
CA GLN A 88 -9.86 10.02 -16.54
C GLN A 88 -11.35 9.66 -16.65
N GLY A 89 -12.20 10.56 -16.13
CA GLY A 89 -13.66 10.41 -16.21
C GLY A 89 -14.18 9.13 -15.55
N GLU A 90 -15.07 8.42 -16.23
CA GLU A 90 -15.66 7.17 -15.72
C GLU A 90 -14.65 6.01 -15.63
N GLN A 91 -13.47 6.14 -16.25
CA GLN A 91 -12.41 5.13 -16.23
C GLN A 91 -11.38 5.38 -15.12
N THR A 92 -11.68 6.25 -14.15
CA THR A 92 -10.79 6.49 -13.02
C THR A 92 -10.72 5.27 -12.10
N LEU A 93 -9.52 4.75 -11.93
CA LEU A 93 -9.18 3.65 -11.03
C LEU A 93 -8.52 4.20 -9.77
N ALA A 94 -9.08 3.87 -8.61
CA ALA A 94 -8.41 4.12 -7.33
C ALA A 94 -7.38 3.01 -7.06
N THR A 95 -6.13 3.39 -6.79
CA THR A 95 -5.02 2.47 -6.50
C THR A 95 -4.34 2.83 -5.20
N PHE A 96 -3.74 1.88 -4.50
CA PHE A 96 -3.04 2.14 -3.23
C PHE A 96 -1.78 1.29 -3.05
N THR A 97 -0.93 1.70 -2.11
CA THR A 97 0.25 0.95 -1.68
C THR A 97 0.41 1.04 -0.16
N ILE A 98 0.99 0.01 0.46
CA ILE A 98 1.22 -0.05 1.90
C ILE A 98 2.58 0.57 2.22
N LEU A 99 2.66 1.33 3.31
CA LEU A 99 3.92 1.90 3.76
C LEU A 99 4.69 0.87 4.58
N THR A 100 5.97 0.74 4.26
CA THR A 100 6.91 -0.14 4.97
C THR A 100 8.06 0.67 5.55
N GLN A 101 8.63 0.18 6.63
CA GLN A 101 9.85 0.72 7.23
C GLN A 101 10.86 -0.40 7.48
N GLU A 102 12.09 -0.04 7.79
CA GLU A 102 13.08 -1.00 8.30
C GLU A 102 12.59 -1.68 9.60
N SER A 103 12.91 -2.98 9.72
CA SER A 103 12.61 -3.81 10.90
C SER A 103 13.61 -3.58 12.03
#